data_AF-A0A2V9JSD3-F1
#
_entry.id   AF-A0A2V9JSD3-F1
#
_cell.length_a   1.000
_cell.length_b   1.000
_cell.length_c   1.000
_cell.angle_alpha   90.00
_cell.angle_beta   90.00
_cell.angle_gamma   90.00
#
_symmetry.space_group_name_H-M   'P 1'
#
loop_
_entity.id
_entity.type
_entity.pdbx_description
1 polymer ?
#
loop_
_entity_poly.entity_id
_entity_poly.type
_entity_poly.pdbx_seq_one_letter_code
_entity_poly.pdbx_strand_id
1 'polypeptide(L)'
;MNDSPPQPPERGPASRPDLLEATPLQPAAPPPRPGGTVIIVVPVLLVVITFLFWYQTWFGRPLRDQEMANYLSDFSAPHKTQHALSQLAERIARGDAAARRWYPQIVRLSGSSEPGLRLMAAWVMGQDNKSPEFHQALRKLVEDPEAMVRWNAALALTRFNDAAGEPQLRLMLRAHTVRATQAGTVSL
;
A
#
# COMPACT_ATOMS: atom_id res chain seq x y z
N MET A 1 33.69 -105.68 48.59
CA MET A 1 33.08 -105.52 47.26
C MET A 1 33.09 -104.05 46.94
N ASN A 2 33.69 -103.72 45.81
CA ASN A 2 34.14 -102.40 45.38
C ASN A 2 33.14 -101.90 44.33
N ASP A 3 32.46 -100.79 44.55
CA ASP A 3 31.70 -100.10 43.50
C ASP A 3 31.98 -98.60 43.59
N SER A 4 32.83 -98.15 42.68
CA SER A 4 33.21 -96.76 42.48
C SER A 4 32.03 -95.94 41.89
N PRO A 5 31.89 -94.66 42.24
CA PRO A 5 30.85 -93.80 41.69
C PRO A 5 31.08 -93.46 40.21
N PRO A 6 30.01 -93.20 39.44
CA PRO A 6 30.10 -92.90 38.00
C PRO A 6 30.76 -91.53 37.74
N GLN A 7 31.71 -91.50 36.80
CA GLN A 7 32.35 -90.25 36.36
C GLN A 7 31.44 -89.47 35.39
N PRO A 8 31.34 -88.13 35.52
CA PRO A 8 30.65 -87.28 34.57
C PRO A 8 31.44 -87.08 33.26
N PRO A 9 30.76 -86.85 32.13
CA PRO A 9 31.38 -86.84 30.80
C PRO A 9 32.32 -85.66 30.56
N GLU A 10 33.39 -85.92 29.82
CA GLU A 10 34.43 -84.96 29.44
C GLU A 10 33.88 -83.77 28.65
N ARG A 11 34.27 -82.54 29.03
CA ARG A 11 34.01 -81.34 28.25
C ARG A 11 35.03 -81.24 27.11
N GLY A 12 34.56 -81.38 25.87
CA GLY A 12 35.36 -81.03 24.69
C GLY A 12 35.80 -79.55 24.71
N PRO A 13 36.90 -79.20 24.02
CA PRO A 13 37.46 -77.86 24.08
C PRO A 13 36.45 -76.82 23.55
N ALA A 14 36.18 -75.79 24.36
CA ALA A 14 35.32 -74.68 23.97
C ALA A 14 35.93 -73.93 22.78
N SER A 15 35.27 -74.00 21.62
CA SER A 15 35.56 -73.16 20.46
C SER A 15 35.42 -71.69 20.86
N ARG A 16 36.53 -70.94 20.87
CA ARG A 16 36.51 -69.48 21.00
C ARG A 16 35.74 -68.92 19.79
N PRO A 17 34.69 -68.11 19.97
CA PRO A 17 34.11 -67.40 18.85
C PRO A 17 35.14 -66.38 18.36
N ASP A 18 35.50 -66.47 17.07
CA ASP A 18 36.27 -65.45 16.38
C ASP A 18 35.57 -64.10 16.60
N LEU A 19 36.27 -63.18 17.26
CA LEU A 19 35.86 -61.79 17.39
C LEU A 19 35.80 -61.21 15.98
N LEU A 20 34.60 -61.15 15.40
CA LEU A 20 34.32 -60.39 14.19
C LEU A 20 34.90 -58.99 14.39
N GLU A 21 35.93 -58.66 13.61
CA GLU A 21 36.50 -57.31 13.57
C GLU A 21 35.35 -56.34 13.34
N ALA A 22 35.07 -55.49 14.33
CA ALA A 22 34.07 -54.46 14.21
C ALA A 22 34.55 -53.48 13.14
N THR A 23 33.94 -53.54 11.95
CA THR A 23 34.11 -52.53 10.90
C THR A 23 33.93 -51.15 11.52
N PRO A 24 34.92 -50.24 11.42
CA PRO A 24 34.78 -48.92 12.01
C PRO A 24 33.56 -48.21 11.39
N LEU A 25 32.61 -47.81 12.24
CA LEU A 25 31.50 -46.95 11.81
C LEU A 25 32.09 -45.64 11.30
N GLN A 26 32.11 -45.49 9.98
CA GLN A 26 32.54 -44.26 9.32
C GLN A 26 31.52 -43.16 9.67
N PRO A 27 31.92 -42.03 10.26
CA PRO A 27 30.98 -40.98 10.64
C PRO A 27 30.27 -40.46 9.39
N ALA A 28 28.94 -40.44 9.44
CA ALA A 28 28.10 -39.92 8.37
C ALA A 28 28.49 -38.46 8.06
N ALA A 29 28.68 -38.15 6.78
CA ALA A 29 29.01 -36.80 6.36
C ALA A 29 27.91 -35.81 6.79
N PRO A 30 28.27 -34.61 7.29
CA PRO A 30 27.30 -33.62 7.73
C PRO A 30 26.43 -33.16 6.55
N PRO A 31 25.13 -32.87 6.78
CA PRO A 31 24.24 -32.41 5.72
C PRO A 31 24.76 -31.09 5.11
N PRO A 32 24.59 -30.88 3.80
CA PRO A 32 25.05 -29.65 3.15
C PRO A 32 24.33 -28.45 3.77
N ARG A 33 25.12 -27.54 4.37
CA ARG A 33 24.59 -26.29 4.93
C ARG A 33 24.22 -25.38 3.76
N PRO A 34 23.01 -24.79 3.75
CA PRO A 34 22.66 -23.82 2.72
C PRO A 34 23.71 -22.70 2.76
N GLY A 35 24.31 -22.39 1.60
CA GLY A 35 25.34 -21.36 1.51
C GLY A 35 24.84 -20.06 2.13
N GLY A 36 25.69 -19.32 2.86
CA GLY A 36 25.28 -18.13 3.63
C GLY A 36 24.49 -17.10 2.83
N THR A 37 24.70 -17.06 1.51
CA THR A 37 23.92 -16.26 0.57
C THR A 37 22.44 -16.64 0.53
N VAL A 38 22.08 -17.93 0.58
CA VAL A 38 20.69 -18.40 0.55
C VAL A 38 19.93 -17.95 1.81
N ILE A 39 20.60 -17.98 2.96
CA ILE A 39 20.03 -17.56 4.26
C ILE A 39 19.72 -16.06 4.27
N ILE A 40 20.47 -15.26 3.52
CA ILE A 40 20.23 -13.81 3.41
C ILE A 40 19.24 -13.48 2.29
N VAL A 41 19.40 -14.12 1.13
CA VAL A 41 18.63 -13.81 -0.07
C VAL A 41 17.15 -14.17 0.10
N VAL A 42 16.84 -15.33 0.70
CA VAL A 42 15.45 -15.79 0.82
C VAL A 42 14.58 -14.88 1.71
N PRO A 43 15.00 -14.47 2.93
CA PRO A 43 14.24 -13.52 3.74
C PRO A 43 14.13 -12.15 3.09
N VAL A 44 15.19 -11.65 2.45
CA VAL A 44 15.16 -10.37 1.73
C VAL A 44 14.16 -10.43 0.58
N LEU A 45 14.17 -11.49 -0.21
CA LEU A 45 13.19 -11.71 -1.29
C LEU A 45 11.76 -11.76 -0.73
N LEU A 46 11.55 -12.41 0.40
CA LEU A 46 10.23 -12.52 1.02
C LEU A 46 9.73 -11.13 1.46
N VAL A 47 10.57 -10.34 2.13
CA VAL A 47 10.25 -8.95 2.51
C VAL A 47 9.97 -8.10 1.27
N VAL A 48 10.81 -8.19 0.23
CA VAL A 48 10.65 -7.42 -1.00
C VAL A 48 9.37 -7.79 -1.73
N ILE A 49 9.04 -9.09 -1.86
CA ILE A 49 7.80 -9.54 -2.51
C ILE A 49 6.57 -9.06 -1.73
N THR A 50 6.56 -9.22 -0.40
CA THR A 50 5.46 -8.75 0.44
C THR A 50 5.31 -7.23 0.36
N PHE A 51 6.43 -6.49 0.39
CA PHE A 51 6.44 -5.04 0.24
C PHE A 51 5.93 -4.61 -1.13
N LEU A 52 6.41 -5.20 -2.22
CA LEU A 52 5.98 -4.87 -3.59
C LEU A 52 4.50 -5.20 -3.81
N PHE A 53 4.01 -6.31 -3.26
CA PHE A 53 2.59 -6.66 -3.32
C PHE A 53 1.75 -5.60 -2.61
N TRP A 54 2.10 -5.26 -1.37
CA TRP A 54 1.40 -4.22 -0.62
C TRP A 54 1.49 -2.86 -1.33
N TYR A 55 2.67 -2.52 -1.82
CA TYR A 55 2.93 -1.27 -2.51
C TYR A 55 2.13 -1.15 -3.82
N GLN A 56 2.07 -2.21 -4.63
CA GLN A 56 1.29 -2.19 -5.87
C GLN A 56 -0.22 -2.12 -5.63
N THR A 57 -0.72 -2.75 -4.57
CA THR A 57 -2.14 -2.73 -4.21
C THR A 57 -2.54 -1.38 -3.60
N TRP A 58 -1.66 -0.72 -2.86
CA TRP A 58 -1.97 0.52 -2.13
C TRP A 58 -1.54 1.81 -2.83
N PHE A 59 -0.39 1.84 -3.52
CA PHE A 59 0.12 3.04 -4.21
C PHE A 59 -0.16 3.03 -5.72
N GLY A 60 -0.73 1.93 -6.22
CA GLY A 60 -1.45 1.86 -7.48
C GLY A 60 -0.57 1.84 -8.74
N ARG A 61 -0.93 0.96 -9.67
CA ARG A 61 -0.34 0.92 -11.00
C ARG A 61 -0.81 2.13 -11.84
N PRO A 62 0.00 2.61 -12.81
CA PRO A 62 -0.48 3.59 -13.77
C PRO A 62 -1.70 3.03 -14.51
N LEU A 63 -2.79 3.79 -14.53
CA LEU A 63 -4.04 3.41 -15.16
C LEU A 63 -3.92 3.61 -16.66
N ARG A 64 -4.37 2.64 -17.44
CA ARG A 64 -4.56 2.79 -18.88
C ARG A 64 -5.79 3.66 -19.16
N ASP A 65 -5.88 4.21 -20.36
CA ASP A 65 -6.98 5.10 -20.73
C ASP A 65 -8.37 4.44 -20.58
N GLN A 66 -8.48 3.13 -20.80
CA GLN A 66 -9.72 2.38 -20.56
C GLN A 66 -10.08 2.30 -19.07
N GLU A 67 -9.09 2.11 -18.20
CA GLU A 67 -9.30 2.05 -16.75
C GLU A 67 -9.66 3.44 -16.20
N MET A 68 -9.00 4.49 -16.71
CA MET A 68 -9.37 5.88 -16.47
C MET A 68 -10.83 6.14 -16.85
N ALA A 69 -11.26 5.66 -18.03
CA ALA A 69 -12.64 5.80 -18.50
C ALA A 69 -13.64 5.20 -17.53
N ASN A 70 -13.36 3.98 -17.09
CA ASN A 70 -14.24 3.23 -16.20
C ASN A 70 -14.29 3.91 -14.82
N TYR A 71 -13.15 4.31 -14.26
CA TYR A 71 -13.08 4.82 -12.89
C TYR A 71 -13.60 6.26 -12.75
N LEU A 72 -13.61 7.04 -13.85
CA LEU A 72 -14.21 8.38 -13.92
C LEU A 72 -15.66 8.39 -14.40
N SER A 73 -16.23 7.24 -14.75
CA SER A 73 -17.65 7.09 -15.12
C SER A 73 -18.46 6.36 -14.04
N ASP A 74 -17.85 5.39 -13.36
CA ASP A 74 -18.46 4.67 -12.24
C ASP A 74 -17.95 5.22 -10.91
N PHE A 75 -18.85 5.91 -10.20
CA PHE A 75 -18.58 6.53 -8.89
C PHE A 75 -18.99 5.64 -7.70
N SER A 76 -19.41 4.39 -7.95
CA SER A 76 -19.84 3.45 -6.90
C SER A 76 -18.69 3.00 -5.98
N ALA A 77 -17.44 3.15 -6.43
CA ALA A 77 -16.24 2.79 -5.68
C ALA A 77 -15.33 4.02 -5.47
N PRO A 78 -15.52 4.79 -4.37
CA PRO A 78 -14.83 6.07 -4.16
C PRO A 78 -13.30 6.00 -4.30
N HIS A 79 -12.67 4.93 -3.82
CA HIS A 79 -11.21 4.77 -3.90
C HIS A 79 -10.70 4.64 -5.35
N LYS A 80 -11.45 4.00 -6.25
CA LYS A 80 -11.07 3.88 -7.67
C LYS A 80 -11.15 5.24 -8.36
N THR A 81 -12.21 5.99 -8.08
CA THR A 81 -12.37 7.35 -8.59
C THR A 81 -11.27 8.26 -8.03
N GLN A 82 -10.96 8.19 -6.74
CA GLN A 82 -9.85 8.94 -6.12
C GLN A 82 -8.50 8.61 -6.77
N HIS A 83 -8.22 7.33 -7.02
CA HIS A 83 -7.00 6.89 -7.72
C HIS A 83 -6.94 7.49 -9.12
N ALA A 84 -8.02 7.41 -9.90
CA ALA A 84 -8.09 8.00 -11.23
C ALA A 84 -7.93 9.53 -11.22
N LEU A 85 -8.52 10.22 -10.23
CA LEU A 85 -8.37 11.67 -10.05
C LEU A 85 -6.92 12.06 -9.73
N SER A 86 -6.25 11.31 -8.86
CA SER A 86 -4.84 11.55 -8.53
C SER A 86 -3.93 11.40 -9.75
N GLN A 87 -4.15 10.37 -10.57
CA GLN A 87 -3.38 10.16 -11.79
C GLN A 87 -3.69 11.19 -12.87
N LEU A 88 -4.95 11.61 -12.99
CA LEU A 88 -5.31 12.64 -13.95
C LEU A 88 -4.64 13.98 -13.59
N ALA A 89 -4.66 14.36 -12.32
CA ALA A 89 -3.96 15.56 -11.85
C ALA A 89 -2.47 15.53 -12.19
N GLU A 90 -1.81 14.41 -11.95
CA GLU A 90 -0.39 14.24 -12.32
C GLU A 90 -0.17 14.37 -13.83
N ARG A 91 -1.04 13.78 -14.67
CA ARG A 91 -0.98 13.98 -16.13
C ARG A 91 -1.14 15.44 -16.53
N ILE A 92 -2.12 16.14 -15.94
CA ILE A 92 -2.36 17.56 -16.18
C ILE A 92 -1.14 18.39 -15.77
N ALA A 93 -0.58 18.14 -14.58
CA ALA A 93 0.58 18.86 -14.05
C ALA A 93 1.82 18.71 -14.95
N ARG A 94 1.97 17.54 -15.61
CA ARG A 94 3.03 17.30 -16.61
C ARG A 94 2.73 17.88 -17.99
N GLY A 95 1.57 18.51 -18.19
CA GLY A 95 1.17 19.11 -19.47
C GLY A 95 0.70 18.10 -20.52
N ASP A 96 0.24 16.92 -20.11
CA ASP A 96 -0.30 15.92 -21.04
C ASP A 96 -1.62 16.41 -21.66
N ALA A 97 -1.57 16.80 -22.94
CA ALA A 97 -2.75 17.26 -23.67
C ALA A 97 -3.85 16.20 -23.77
N ALA A 98 -3.49 14.91 -23.70
CA ALA A 98 -4.47 13.82 -23.75
C ALA A 98 -5.40 13.81 -22.53
N ALA A 99 -4.97 14.38 -21.40
CA ALA A 99 -5.75 14.48 -20.16
C ALA A 99 -7.06 15.29 -20.35
N ARG A 100 -7.08 16.25 -21.28
CA ARG A 100 -8.24 17.12 -21.55
C ARG A 100 -9.52 16.37 -21.90
N ARG A 101 -9.40 15.17 -22.48
CA ARG A 101 -10.57 14.32 -22.81
C ARG A 101 -11.42 13.95 -21.59
N TRP A 102 -10.83 14.04 -20.38
CA TRP A 102 -11.48 13.68 -19.13
C TRP A 102 -12.10 14.88 -18.39
N TYR A 103 -11.91 16.11 -18.88
CA TYR A 103 -12.37 17.31 -18.18
C TYR A 103 -13.89 17.34 -17.95
N PRO A 104 -14.75 16.94 -18.91
CA PRO A 104 -16.20 16.87 -18.66
C PRO A 104 -16.59 15.99 -17.47
N GLN A 105 -15.85 14.89 -17.26
CA GLN A 105 -16.06 13.97 -16.14
C GLN A 105 -15.66 14.61 -14.80
N ILE A 106 -14.60 15.43 -14.78
CA ILE A 106 -14.17 16.17 -13.59
C ILE A 106 -15.17 17.26 -13.23
N VAL A 107 -15.66 17.99 -14.22
CA VAL A 107 -16.71 18.99 -14.00
C VAL A 107 -17.98 18.31 -13.49
N ARG A 108 -18.37 17.15 -14.03
CA ARG A 108 -19.49 16.37 -13.49
C ARG A 108 -19.27 15.94 -12.02
N LEU A 109 -18.06 15.52 -11.67
CA LEU A 109 -17.69 15.12 -10.31
C LEU A 109 -17.80 16.26 -9.29
N SER A 110 -17.61 17.53 -9.71
CA SER A 110 -17.86 18.69 -8.86
C SER A 110 -19.32 18.83 -8.42
N GLY A 111 -20.26 18.16 -9.08
CA GLY A 111 -21.68 18.10 -8.70
C GLY A 111 -22.07 16.85 -7.92
N SER A 112 -21.12 16.02 -7.49
CA SER A 112 -21.41 14.75 -6.78
C SER A 112 -22.06 14.99 -5.42
N SER A 113 -22.96 14.09 -5.00
CA SER A 113 -23.51 14.09 -3.64
C SER A 113 -22.43 13.89 -2.58
N GLU A 114 -21.35 13.16 -2.91
CA GLU A 114 -20.25 12.84 -2.02
C GLU A 114 -19.26 14.02 -1.89
N PRO A 115 -19.13 14.66 -0.70
CA PRO A 115 -18.25 15.82 -0.54
C PRO A 115 -16.78 15.53 -0.83
N GLY A 116 -16.30 14.32 -0.52
CA GLY A 116 -14.93 13.90 -0.82
C GLY A 116 -14.61 13.90 -2.32
N LEU A 117 -15.59 13.58 -3.17
CA LEU A 117 -15.42 13.62 -4.62
C LEU A 117 -15.43 15.05 -5.16
N ARG A 118 -16.29 15.94 -4.63
CA ARG A 118 -16.27 17.37 -5.00
C ARG A 118 -14.96 18.04 -4.60
N LEU A 119 -14.45 17.72 -3.41
CA LEU A 119 -13.17 18.18 -2.88
C LEU A 119 -12.02 17.79 -3.81
N MET A 120 -11.99 16.52 -4.25
CA MET A 120 -10.96 16.03 -5.17
C MET A 120 -11.10 16.63 -6.56
N ALA A 121 -12.33 16.79 -7.07
CA ALA A 121 -12.58 17.48 -8.34
C ALA A 121 -12.04 18.91 -8.30
N ALA A 122 -12.29 19.68 -7.24
CA ALA A 122 -11.73 21.03 -7.06
C ALA A 122 -10.19 21.03 -7.14
N TRP A 123 -9.55 20.07 -6.48
CA TRP A 123 -8.09 19.94 -6.49
C TRP A 123 -7.54 19.58 -7.88
N VAL A 124 -8.17 18.65 -8.61
CA VAL A 124 -7.77 18.27 -9.98
C VAL A 124 -7.94 19.46 -10.93
N MET A 125 -9.06 20.18 -10.84
CA MET A 125 -9.33 21.35 -11.68
C MET A 125 -8.30 22.46 -11.50
N GLY A 126 -7.75 22.63 -10.28
CA GLY A 126 -6.67 23.58 -10.02
C GLY A 126 -5.35 23.25 -10.73
N GLN A 127 -5.14 22.03 -11.22
CA GLN A 127 -3.91 21.64 -11.90
C GLN A 127 -3.79 22.28 -13.30
N ASP A 128 -4.90 22.53 -14.00
CA ASP A 128 -4.94 23.27 -15.27
C ASP A 128 -5.59 24.64 -15.06
N ASN A 129 -4.78 25.64 -14.76
CA ASN A 129 -5.23 27.01 -14.55
C ASN A 129 -5.57 27.78 -15.85
N LYS A 130 -5.59 27.11 -17.00
CA LYS A 130 -5.95 27.70 -18.30
C LYS A 130 -7.31 27.24 -18.80
N SER A 131 -7.93 26.28 -18.11
CA SER A 131 -9.21 25.67 -18.50
C SER A 131 -10.41 26.52 -18.06
N PRO A 132 -11.19 27.13 -18.99
CA PRO A 132 -12.32 27.99 -18.62
C PRO A 132 -13.46 27.23 -17.94
N GLU A 133 -13.69 25.98 -18.33
CA GLU A 133 -14.69 25.09 -17.72
C GLU A 133 -14.33 24.73 -16.27
N PHE A 134 -13.05 24.50 -15.99
CA PHE A 134 -12.56 24.32 -14.62
C PHE A 134 -12.70 25.59 -13.80
N HIS A 135 -12.34 26.73 -14.36
CA HIS A 135 -12.51 28.03 -13.71
C HIS A 135 -13.98 28.26 -13.30
N GLN A 136 -14.91 28.04 -14.23
CA GLN A 136 -16.34 28.22 -13.98
C GLN A 136 -16.87 27.26 -12.90
N ALA A 137 -16.45 25.98 -12.93
CA ALA A 137 -16.85 25.00 -11.94
C ALA A 137 -16.30 25.35 -10.54
N LEU A 138 -15.03 25.77 -10.46
CA LEU A 138 -14.39 26.21 -9.20
C LEU A 138 -15.09 27.43 -8.59
N ARG A 139 -15.54 28.39 -9.41
CA ARG A 139 -16.32 29.53 -8.94
C ARG A 139 -17.65 29.14 -8.30
N LYS A 140 -18.24 28.00 -8.68
CA LYS A 140 -19.43 27.46 -8.00
C LYS A 140 -19.05 26.76 -6.69
N LEU A 141 -17.95 26.00 -6.70
CA LEU A 141 -17.50 25.25 -5.52
C LEU A 141 -17.01 26.13 -4.37
N VAL A 142 -16.67 27.40 -4.60
CA VAL A 142 -16.33 28.32 -3.50
C VAL A 142 -17.54 28.61 -2.58
N GLU A 143 -18.75 28.29 -3.04
CA GLU A 143 -20.01 28.39 -2.30
C GLU A 143 -20.53 27.02 -1.82
N ASP A 144 -19.73 25.96 -1.95
CA ASP A 144 -20.12 24.60 -1.54
C ASP A 144 -20.55 24.55 -0.07
N PRO A 145 -21.55 23.74 0.32
CA PRO A 145 -21.93 23.58 1.72
C PRO A 145 -20.79 23.06 2.61
N GLU A 146 -19.89 22.23 2.07
CA GLU A 146 -18.77 21.64 2.81
C GLU A 146 -17.56 22.58 2.86
N ALA A 147 -17.04 22.85 4.05
CA ALA A 147 -15.95 23.82 4.25
C ALA A 147 -14.67 23.39 3.52
N MET A 148 -14.33 22.10 3.58
CA MET A 148 -13.15 21.55 2.92
C MET A 148 -13.22 21.69 1.39
N VAL A 149 -14.41 21.59 0.80
CA VAL A 149 -14.60 21.79 -0.65
C VAL A 149 -14.39 23.26 -1.00
N ARG A 150 -14.97 24.19 -0.23
CA ARG A 150 -14.77 25.64 -0.43
C ARG A 150 -13.30 26.03 -0.36
N TRP A 151 -12.56 25.49 0.62
CA TRP A 151 -11.14 25.78 0.79
C TRP A 151 -10.30 25.29 -0.39
N ASN A 152 -10.53 24.06 -0.87
CA ASN A 152 -9.85 23.57 -2.07
C ASN A 152 -10.20 24.37 -3.31
N ALA A 153 -11.47 24.76 -3.48
CA ALA A 153 -11.88 25.61 -4.58
C ALA A 153 -11.19 26.97 -4.54
N ALA A 154 -11.13 27.59 -3.35
CA ALA A 154 -10.44 28.86 -3.15
C ALA A 154 -8.94 28.78 -3.47
N LEU A 155 -8.24 27.73 -3.00
CA LEU A 155 -6.83 27.48 -3.33
C LEU A 155 -6.61 27.23 -4.83
N ALA A 156 -7.55 26.56 -5.49
CA ALA A 156 -7.45 26.36 -6.94
C ALA A 156 -7.65 27.69 -7.70
N LEU A 157 -8.61 28.53 -7.29
CA LEU A 157 -8.90 29.83 -7.91
C LEU A 157 -7.70 30.80 -7.85
N THR A 158 -6.84 30.73 -6.83
CA THR A 158 -5.61 31.55 -6.82
C THR A 158 -4.68 31.22 -7.98
N ARG A 159 -4.65 29.96 -8.43
CA ARG A 159 -3.83 29.55 -9.59
C ARG A 159 -4.38 30.14 -10.89
N PHE A 160 -5.68 30.41 -10.95
CA PHE A 160 -6.35 31.15 -12.04
C PHE A 160 -6.22 32.67 -11.90
N ASN A 161 -5.55 33.17 -10.86
CA ASN A 161 -5.50 34.59 -10.52
C ASN A 161 -6.90 35.20 -10.31
N ASP A 162 -7.84 34.41 -9.77
CA ASP A 162 -9.20 34.85 -9.45
C ASP A 162 -9.35 35.11 -7.94
N ALA A 163 -9.73 36.34 -7.59
CA ALA A 163 -9.93 36.77 -6.22
C ALA A 163 -11.21 36.23 -5.57
N ALA A 164 -12.10 35.53 -6.30
CA ALA A 164 -13.32 34.96 -5.74
C ALA A 164 -13.07 34.01 -4.54
N GLY A 165 -11.89 33.39 -4.46
CA GLY A 165 -11.48 32.56 -3.32
C GLY A 165 -11.02 33.33 -2.07
N GLU A 166 -10.71 34.62 -2.19
CA GLU A 166 -10.07 35.41 -1.13
C GLU A 166 -10.81 35.38 0.22
N PRO A 167 -12.15 35.50 0.30
CA PRO A 167 -12.87 35.43 1.57
C PRO A 167 -12.63 34.10 2.30
N GLN A 168 -12.59 32.99 1.58
CA GLN A 168 -12.34 31.67 2.16
C GLN A 168 -10.89 31.53 2.64
N LEU A 169 -9.92 32.04 1.88
CA LEU A 169 -8.51 32.03 2.28
C LEU A 169 -8.27 32.85 3.55
N ARG A 170 -8.91 34.02 3.66
CA ARG A 170 -8.86 34.81 4.90
C ARG A 170 -9.49 34.08 6.08
N LEU A 171 -10.57 33.33 5.86
CA LEU A 171 -11.17 32.51 6.92
C LEU A 171 -10.22 31.41 7.40
N MET A 172 -9.47 30.77 6.49
CA MET A 172 -8.49 29.72 6.83
C MET A 172 -7.33 30.25 7.70
N LEU A 173 -7.02 31.54 7.60
CA LEU A 173 -5.97 32.19 8.40
C LEU A 173 -6.44 32.66 9.77
N ARG A 174 -7.74 32.64 10.05
CA ARG A 174 -8.26 33.04 11.36
C ARG A 174 -8.07 31.92 12.37
N ALA A 175 -7.66 32.28 13.57
CA ALA A 175 -7.62 31.35 14.69
C ALA A 175 -9.00 30.73 14.91
N HIS A 176 -9.05 29.41 15.06
CA HIS A 176 -10.27 28.68 15.38
C HIS A 176 -10.04 27.85 16.64
N THR A 177 -10.91 28.02 17.63
CA THR A 177 -10.87 27.22 18.87
C THR A 177 -11.46 25.84 18.63
N VAL A 178 -10.59 24.83 18.59
CA VAL A 178 -11.00 23.42 18.62
C VAL A 178 -11.23 23.03 20.08
N ARG A 179 -12.48 22.74 20.44
CA ARG A 179 -12.81 22.23 21.78
C ARG A 179 -12.51 20.74 21.82
N ALA A 180 -11.71 20.31 22.81
CA ALA A 180 -11.53 18.89 23.08
C ALA A 180 -12.88 18.28 23.48
N THR A 181 -13.18 17.10 22.94
CA THR A 181 -14.39 16.33 23.29
C THR A 181 -14.30 15.70 24.68
N GLN A 182 -13.10 15.63 25.25
CA GLN A 182 -12.83 15.10 26.57
C GLN A 182 -12.02 16.11 27.38
N ALA A 183 -12.25 16.13 28.69
CA ALA A 183 -11.46 16.93 29.61
C ALA A 183 -10.03 16.37 29.72
N GLY A 184 -9.04 17.25 29.83
CA GLY A 184 -7.64 16.88 30.01
C GLY A 184 -6.81 18.08 30.47
N THR A 185 -5.64 17.82 31.04
CA THR A 185 -4.68 18.85 31.47
C THR A 185 -3.63 19.08 30.40
N VAL A 186 -3.43 20.33 29.99
CA VAL A 186 -2.32 20.76 29.14
C VAL A 186 -1.22 21.28 30.05
N SER A 187 -0.13 20.54 30.18
CA SER A 187 1.11 21.00 30.83
C SER A 187 2.10 21.42 29.74
N LEU A 188 2.64 22.64 29.87
CA LEU A 188 3.67 23.21 28.99
C LEU A 188 5.08 22.77 29.41
#